data_AF-A0A341EFF2-F1
#
_entry.id   AF-A0A341EFF2-F1
#
_cell.length_a   1.000
_cell.length_b   1.000
_cell.length_c   1.000
_cell.angle_alpha   90.00
_cell.angle_beta   90.00
_cell.angle_gamma   90.00
#
_symmetry.space_group_name_H-M   'P 1'
#
loop_
_entity.id
_entity.type
_entity.pdbx_description
1 polymer ?
#
loop_
_entity_poly.entity_id
_entity_poly.type
_entity_poly.pdbx_seq_one_letter_code
_entity_poly.pdbx_strand_id
1 'polypeptide(L)'
;MTDYNAAQANGEAMPIDYVEAEARVQFFADVVGVEAPARIIGDDEAPARELLNFCIGTGASLDWIFLGDVRAMIRDSFKVAKGGQA
;
A
#
# COMPACT_ATOMS: atom_id res chain seq x y z
N MET A 1 11.95 8.03 -11.28
CA MET A 1 11.03 6.88 -11.42
C MET A 1 11.90 5.64 -11.57
N THR A 2 12.22 4.99 -10.46
CA THR A 2 13.04 3.77 -10.46
C THR A 2 12.25 2.67 -11.18
N ASP A 3 12.91 1.93 -12.07
CA ASP A 3 12.27 0.85 -12.80
C ASP A 3 12.05 -0.35 -11.85
N TYR A 4 10.90 -0.34 -11.17
CA TYR A 4 10.51 -1.32 -10.15
C TYR A 4 10.58 -2.77 -10.65
N ASN A 5 10.46 -3.00 -11.96
CA ASN A 5 10.56 -4.33 -12.55
C ASN A 5 12.02 -4.82 -12.66
N ALA A 6 12.99 -3.92 -12.79
CA ALA A 6 14.40 -4.28 -12.95
C ALA A 6 15.05 -4.68 -11.60
N ALA A 7 14.69 -4.02 -10.50
CA ALA A 7 15.24 -4.32 -9.19
C ALA A 7 14.76 -5.68 -8.63
N GLN A 8 13.49 -6.04 -8.85
CA GLN A 8 12.97 -7.36 -8.47
C GLN A 8 13.65 -8.51 -9.23
N ALA A 9 14.07 -8.29 -10.48
CA ALA A 9 14.68 -9.31 -11.32
C ALA A 9 16.09 -9.72 -10.86
N ASN A 10 16.79 -8.85 -10.12
CA ASN A 10 18.17 -9.08 -9.68
C ASN A 10 18.27 -9.62 -8.24
N GLY A 11 17.15 -9.84 -7.56
CA GLY A 11 17.12 -10.40 -6.19
C GLY A 11 17.62 -9.46 -5.10
N GLU A 12 17.78 -8.17 -5.40
CA GLU A 12 18.14 -7.17 -4.40
C GLU A 12 16.89 -6.71 -3.64
N ALA A 13 16.94 -6.77 -2.30
CA ALA A 13 15.92 -6.17 -1.46
C ALA A 13 15.97 -4.65 -1.63
N MET A 14 14.99 -4.10 -2.33
CA MET A 14 14.84 -2.66 -2.47
C MET A 14 14.58 -2.03 -1.11
N PRO A 15 15.34 -1.01 -0.70
CA PRO A 15 15.05 -0.28 0.52
C PRO A 15 13.67 0.35 0.41
N ILE A 16 12.86 0.19 1.46
CA ILE A 16 11.57 0.87 1.57
C ILE A 16 11.84 2.35 1.80
N ASP A 17 11.32 3.20 0.91
CA ASP A 17 11.27 4.64 1.14
C ASP A 17 10.01 4.97 1.94
N TYR A 18 10.18 5.21 3.24
CA TYR A 18 9.07 5.51 4.14
C TYR A 18 8.42 6.86 3.87
N VAL A 19 9.14 7.83 3.30
CA VAL A 19 8.56 9.14 2.93
C VAL A 19 7.57 8.95 1.77
N GLU A 20 7.97 8.16 0.78
CA GLU A 20 7.08 7.80 -0.32
C GLU A 20 5.89 6.94 0.15
N ALA A 21 6.10 6.05 1.11
CA ALA A 21 5.02 5.25 1.69
C ALA A 21 4.00 6.13 2.43
N GLU A 22 4.44 7.08 3.26
CA GLU A 22 3.58 8.05 3.93
C GLU A 22 2.79 8.89 2.92
N ALA A 23 3.45 9.36 1.86
CA ALA A 23 2.80 10.12 0.80
C ALA A 23 1.69 9.31 0.10
N ARG A 24 1.90 8.00 -0.13
CA ARG A 24 0.87 7.12 -0.72
C ARG A 24 -0.29 6.87 0.22
N VAL A 25 -0.05 6.75 1.52
CA VAL A 25 -1.13 6.63 2.53
C VAL A 25 -1.97 7.90 2.53
N GLN A 26 -1.35 9.07 2.59
CA GLN A 26 -2.06 10.35 2.58
C GLN A 26 -2.86 10.51 1.28
N PHE A 27 -2.24 10.22 0.13
CA PHE A 27 -2.91 10.26 -1.16
C PHE A 27 -4.14 9.35 -1.20
N PHE A 28 -4.03 8.12 -0.71
CA PHE A 28 -5.16 7.20 -0.69
C PHE A 28 -6.29 7.72 0.22
N ALA A 29 -5.95 8.20 1.42
CA ALA A 29 -6.89 8.74 2.39
C ALA A 29 -7.67 9.93 1.82
N ASP A 30 -6.98 10.86 1.15
CA ASP A 30 -7.57 12.02 0.47
C ASP A 30 -8.55 11.59 -0.64
N VAL A 31 -8.18 10.57 -1.43
CA VAL A 31 -9.01 10.07 -2.53
C VAL A 31 -10.32 9.45 -2.04
N VAL A 32 -10.28 8.71 -0.92
CA VAL A 32 -11.47 8.04 -0.37
C VAL A 32 -12.21 8.87 0.67
N GLY A 33 -11.69 10.05 1.04
CA GLY A 33 -12.32 10.99 1.95
C GLY A 33 -12.33 10.54 3.41
N VAL A 34 -11.23 9.93 3.88
CA VAL A 34 -11.06 9.49 5.27
C VAL A 34 -9.75 10.06 5.86
N GLU A 35 -9.58 9.97 7.18
CA GLU A 35 -8.32 10.36 7.83
C GLU A 35 -7.24 9.30 7.62
N ALA A 36 -6.03 9.75 7.32
CA ALA A 36 -4.84 8.90 7.26
C ALA A 36 -4.42 8.47 8.67
N PRO A 37 -3.84 7.26 8.84
CA PRO A 37 -3.15 6.89 10.06
C PRO A 37 -1.97 7.84 10.32
N ALA A 38 -1.70 8.11 11.60
CA ALA A 38 -0.61 8.97 12.03
C ALA A 38 0.77 8.29 11.94
N ARG A 39 0.81 6.95 11.98
CA ARG A 39 2.00 6.10 11.91
C ARG A 39 1.78 4.94 10.96
N ILE A 40 2.77 4.71 10.10
CA ILE A 40 2.76 3.58 9.16
C ILE A 40 3.62 2.40 9.63
N ILE A 41 4.56 2.64 10.56
CA ILE A 41 5.44 1.63 11.16
C ILE A 41 5.29 1.66 12.68
N GLY A 42 5.24 0.48 13.29
CA GLY A 42 5.19 0.26 14.72
C GLY A 42 6.57 0.21 15.37
N ASP A 43 6.59 0.15 16.70
CA ASP A 43 7.83 0.11 17.48
C ASP A 43 8.60 -1.21 17.29
N ASP A 44 7.96 -2.23 16.71
CA ASP A 44 8.52 -3.54 16.34
C ASP A 44 9.02 -3.59 14.89
N GLU A 45 9.11 -2.44 14.23
CA GLU A 45 9.47 -2.29 12.81
C GLU A 45 8.47 -2.95 11.82
N ALA A 46 7.35 -3.48 12.32
CA ALA A 46 6.27 -4.01 11.49
C ALA A 46 5.29 -2.87 11.08
N PRO A 47 4.41 -3.10 10.09
CA PRO A 47 3.34 -2.16 9.80
C PRO A 47 2.51 -1.84 11.03
N ALA A 48 2.32 -0.55 11.31
CA ALA A 48 1.59 -0.11 12.50
C ALA A 48 0.15 -0.65 12.48
N ARG A 49 -0.37 -1.02 13.66
CA ARG A 49 -1.75 -1.53 13.78
C ARG A 49 -2.81 -0.59 13.20
N GLU A 50 -2.61 0.71 13.32
CA GLU A 50 -3.50 1.71 12.71
C GLU A 50 -3.47 1.69 11.18
N LEU A 51 -2.31 1.49 10.57
CA LEU A 51 -2.18 1.27 9.13
C LEU A 51 -2.89 -0.02 8.70
N LEU A 52 -2.74 -1.10 9.46
CA LEU A 52 -3.44 -2.36 9.17
C LEU A 52 -4.96 -2.18 9.23
N ASN A 53 -5.47 -1.51 10.26
CA ASN A 53 -6.90 -1.19 10.38
C ASN A 53 -7.39 -0.29 9.23
N PHE A 54 -6.58 0.70 8.83
CA PHE A 54 -6.87 1.53 7.67
C PHE A 54 -6.98 0.71 6.38
N CYS A 55 -6.04 -0.22 6.14
CA CYS A 55 -6.07 -1.09 4.96
C CYS A 55 -7.31 -2.00 4.96
N ILE A 56 -7.64 -2.60 6.10
CA ILE A 56 -8.85 -3.43 6.26
C ILE A 56 -10.12 -2.62 6.00
N GLY A 57 -10.20 -1.40 6.52
CA GLY A 57 -11.40 -0.57 6.41
C GLY A 57 -11.61 0.05 5.02
N THR A 58 -10.53 0.31 4.29
CA THR A 58 -10.56 1.08 3.04
C THR A 58 -10.24 0.28 1.78
N GLY A 59 -9.66 -0.92 1.93
CA GLY A 59 -9.16 -1.72 0.82
C GLY A 59 -7.81 -1.27 0.27
N ALA A 60 -7.11 -0.35 0.94
CA ALA A 60 -5.74 0.02 0.58
C ALA A 60 -4.80 -1.20 0.70
N SER A 61 -3.84 -1.32 -0.22
CA SER A 61 -2.87 -2.42 -0.24
C SER A 61 -1.54 -2.03 0.39
N LEU A 62 -0.98 -2.91 1.23
CA LEU A 62 0.37 -2.75 1.78
C LEU A 62 1.44 -2.76 0.69
N ASP A 63 1.27 -3.57 -0.36
CA ASP A 63 2.20 -3.61 -1.50
C ASP A 63 2.19 -2.29 -2.28
N TRP A 64 1.01 -1.67 -2.41
CA TRP A 64 0.92 -0.33 -3.00
C TRP A 64 1.60 0.71 -2.12
N ILE A 65 1.31 0.70 -0.82
CA ILE A 65 1.82 1.69 0.11
C ILE A 65 3.35 1.63 0.18
N PHE A 66 3.93 0.46 0.43
CA PHE A 66 5.38 0.34 0.63
C PHE A 66 6.17 0.22 -0.68
N LEU A 67 5.61 -0.39 -1.72
CA LEU A 67 6.36 -0.74 -2.94
C LEU A 67 5.82 -0.07 -4.21
N GLY A 68 4.69 0.65 -4.12
CA GLY A 68 4.02 1.20 -5.31
C GLY A 68 3.42 0.13 -6.22
N ASP A 69 3.27 -1.12 -5.77
CA ASP A 69 2.71 -2.20 -6.60
C ASP A 69 1.16 -2.15 -6.61
N VAL A 70 0.61 -1.79 -7.76
CA VAL A 70 -0.84 -1.67 -7.99
C VAL A 70 -1.51 -3.00 -8.37
N ARG A 71 -0.76 -4.08 -8.61
CA ARG A 71 -1.30 -5.32 -9.20
C ARG A 71 -2.38 -5.96 -8.35
N ALA A 72 -2.19 -6.02 -7.03
CA ALA A 72 -3.21 -6.57 -6.11
C ALA A 72 -4.51 -5.75 -6.20
N MET A 73 -4.41 -4.42 -6.10
CA MET A 73 -5.56 -3.51 -6.16
C MET A 73 -6.33 -3.61 -7.48
N ILE A 74 -5.62 -3.71 -8.62
CA ILE A 74 -6.25 -3.90 -9.94
C ILE A 74 -7.01 -5.23 -10.01
N ARG A 75 -6.40 -6.32 -9.51
CA ARG A 75 -7.03 -7.65 -9.51
C ARG A 75 -8.28 -7.66 -8.64
N ASP A 76 -8.22 -7.06 -7.45
CA ASP A 76 -9.34 -7.06 -6.52
C ASP A 76 -10.47 -6.16 -7.02
N SER A 77 -10.14 -4.99 -7.58
CA SER A 77 -11.13 -4.13 -8.27
C SER A 77 -11.84 -4.87 -9.39
N PHE A 78 -11.12 -5.67 -10.19
CA PHE A 78 -11.71 -6.48 -11.25
C PHE A 78 -12.65 -7.57 -10.71
N LYS A 79 -12.28 -8.26 -9.62
CA LYS A 79 -13.15 -9.27 -8.98
C LYS A 79 -14.46 -8.63 -8.49
N VAL A 80 -14.38 -7.48 -7.82
CA VAL A 80 -15.56 -6.74 -7.35
C VAL A 80 -16.45 -6.33 -8.53
N ALA A 81 -15.86 -5.78 -9.60
CA ALA A 81 -16.60 -5.40 -10.80
C ALA A 81 -17.31 -6.58 -11.49
N LYS A 82 -16.84 -7.82 -11.26
CA LYS A 82 -17.47 -9.06 -11.75
C LYS A 82 -18.45 -9.70 -10.77
N GLY A 83 -18.76 -9.05 -9.66
CA GLY A 83 -19.67 -9.56 -8.63
C GLY A 83 -19.04 -10.58 -7.68
N GLY A 84 -17.71 -10.71 -7.68
CA GLY A 84 -16.96 -11.43 -6.65
C GLY A 84 -16.77 -10.58 -5.39
N GLN A 85 -16.32 -11.21 -4.30
CA GLN A 85 -15.82 -10.48 -3.12
C GLN A 85 -14.34 -10.10 -3.34
N ALA A 86 -13.98 -8.89 -2.89
CA ALA A 86 -12.58 -8.47 -2.73
C ALA A 86 -11.95 -9.21 -1.55
#